data_AF-A0A7U6J558-F1
#
_entry.id   AF-A0A7U6J558-F1
#
_cell.length_a   1.000
_cell.length_b   1.000
_cell.length_c   1.000
_cell.angle_alpha   90.00
_cell.angle_beta   90.00
_cell.angle_gamma   90.00
#
_symmetry.space_group_name_H-M   'P 1'
#
loop_
_entity.id
_entity.type
_entity.pdbx_description
1 polymer ?
#
loop_
_entity_poly.entity_id
_entity_poly.type
_entity_poly.pdbx_seq_one_letter_code
_entity_poly.pdbx_strand_id
1 'polypeptide(L)' 'MNENEMIEFFEWAEANLKGFVVEDCSESKHFYINNEMVGGWAGDTRQYFYNQNDELAKALRMMDAANAQ' A
#
# COMPACT_ATOMS: atom_id res chain seq x y z
N MET A 1 -4.91 10.69 5.40
CA MET A 1 -3.81 10.29 4.51
C MET A 1 -4.02 10.98 3.18
N ASN A 2 -3.13 11.91 2.87
CA ASN A 2 -3.02 12.51 1.54
C ASN A 2 -2.40 11.49 0.57
N GLU A 3 -2.53 11.76 -0.72
CA GLU A 3 -2.00 10.90 -1.79
C GLU A 3 -0.49 10.62 -1.63
N ASN A 4 0.29 11.64 -1.22
CA ASN A 4 1.72 11.45 -0.93
C ASN A 4 1.98 10.41 0.17
N GLU A 5 1.22 10.45 1.27
CA GLU A 5 1.37 9.47 2.35
C GLU A 5 1.02 8.05 1.88
N MET A 6 0.16 7.93 0.85
CA MET A 6 -0.16 6.65 0.24
C MET A 6 1.00 6.12 -0.60
N ILE A 7 1.59 6.97 -1.42
CA ILE A 7 2.77 6.63 -2.22
C ILE A 7 3.93 6.21 -1.31
N GLU A 8 4.22 7.01 -0.28
CA GLU A 8 5.28 6.73 0.69
C GLU A 8 5.06 5.40 1.42
N PHE A 9 3.80 5.07 1.76
CA PHE A 9 3.47 3.77 2.34
C PHE A 9 3.74 2.62 1.36
N PHE A 10 3.34 2.73 0.09
CA PHE A 10 3.55 1.66 -0.88
C PHE A 10 5.04 1.45 -1.19
N GLU A 11 5.82 2.53 -1.31
CA GLU A 11 7.29 2.45 -1.47
C GLU A 11 7.95 1.83 -0.24
N TRP A 12 7.52 2.23 0.96
CA TRP A 12 8.00 1.64 2.20
C TRP A 12 7.64 0.15 2.30
N ALA A 13 6.41 -0.21 1.92
CA ALA A 13 5.92 -1.57 1.95
C ALA A 13 6.71 -2.48 0.99
N GLU A 14 7.01 -2.00 -0.21
CA GLU A 14 7.84 -2.74 -1.18
C GLU A 14 9.25 -3.01 -0.64
N ALA A 15 9.85 -2.03 0.05
CA ALA A 15 11.20 -2.16 0.59
C ALA A 15 11.28 -2.97 1.91
N ASN A 16 10.23 -2.96 2.74
CA ASN A 16 10.28 -3.47 4.12
C ASN A 16 9.39 -4.70 4.37
N LEU A 17 8.27 -4.85 3.65
CA LEU A 17 7.31 -5.92 3.91
C LEU A 17 7.57 -7.13 3.02
N LYS A 18 7.98 -8.23 3.64
CA LYS A 18 8.03 -9.53 2.96
C LYS A 18 6.62 -9.96 2.58
N GLY A 19 6.41 -10.28 1.31
CA GLY A 19 5.10 -10.67 0.78
C GLY A 19 4.28 -9.51 0.20
N PHE A 20 4.87 -8.32 0.08
CA PHE A 20 4.29 -7.24 -0.73
C PHE A 20 4.39 -7.61 -2.22
N VAL A 21 3.26 -7.51 -2.93
CA VAL A 21 3.16 -7.80 -4.36
C VAL A 21 2.42 -6.65 -5.03
N VAL A 22 3.00 -6.16 -6.13
CA VAL A 22 2.37 -5.18 -7.01
C VAL A 22 1.88 -5.92 -8.25
N GLU A 23 0.58 -5.86 -8.50
CA GLU A 23 0.00 -6.25 -9.79
C GLU A 23 -0.27 -5.00 -10.63
N ASP A 24 0.49 -4.85 -11.72
CA ASP A 24 0.29 -3.79 -12.69
C ASP A 24 -0.73 -4.27 -13.73
N CYS A 25 -1.95 -3.73 -13.65
CA CYS A 25 -2.96 -3.83 -14.69
C CYS A 25 -2.81 -2.59 -15.60
N SER A 26 -3.04 -2.73 -16.90
CA SER A 26 -2.74 -1.67 -17.91
C SER A 26 -3.18 -0.25 -17.55
N GLU A 27 -4.25 -0.10 -16.76
CA GLU A 27 -4.76 1.19 -16.29
C GLU A 27 -4.91 1.28 -14.77
N SER A 28 -4.39 0.34 -13.97
CA SER A 28 -4.54 0.33 -12.51
C SER A 28 -3.44 -0.49 -11.84
N LYS A 29 -3.02 -0.11 -10.64
CA LYS A 29 -2.11 -0.93 -9.82
C LYS A 29 -2.87 -1.50 -8.65
N HIS A 30 -2.64 -2.77 -8.33
CA HIS A 30 -3.15 -3.39 -7.12
C HIS A 30 -1.98 -3.78 -6.22
N PHE A 31 -2.11 -3.47 -4.94
CA PHE A 31 -1.09 -3.72 -3.93
C PHE A 31 -1.62 -4.78 -2.96
N TYR A 32 -0.86 -5.85 -2.80
CA TYR A 32 -1.20 -6.96 -1.92
C TYR A 32 -0.12 -7.17 -0.88
N ILE A 33 -0.52 -7.57 0.32
CA ILE A 33 0.36 -8.02 1.40
C ILE A 33 -0.15 -9.39 1.82
N ASN A 34 0.72 -10.40 1.82
CA ASN A 34 0.33 -11.78 2.20
C ASN A 34 -0.91 -12.30 1.44
N ASN A 35 -1.03 -11.95 0.16
CA ASN A 35 -2.15 -12.32 -0.70
C ASN A 35 -3.50 -11.63 -0.35
N GLU A 36 -3.48 -10.61 0.51
CA GLU A 36 -4.61 -9.73 0.81
C GLU A 36 -4.42 -8.36 0.15
N MET A 37 -5.45 -7.86 -0.54
CA MET A 37 -5.40 -6.56 -1.21
C MET A 37 -5.48 -5.44 -0.17
N VAL A 38 -4.42 -4.64 -0.04
CA VAL A 38 -4.33 -3.54 0.92
C VAL A 38 -4.59 -2.18 0.28
N GLY A 39 -4.50 -2.08 -1.05
CA GLY A 39 -4.79 -0.85 -1.76
C GLY A 39 -4.49 -0.94 -3.25
N GLY A 40 -4.52 0.20 -3.91
CA GLY A 40 -4.23 0.29 -5.33
C GLY A 40 -4.13 1.72 -5.83
N TRP A 41 -3.75 1.84 -7.09
CA TRP A 41 -3.93 3.04 -7.88
C TRP A 41 -4.98 2.76 -8.95
N ALA A 42 -6.10 3.48 -8.91
CA ALA A 42 -7.12 3.39 -9.95
C ALA A 42 -6.81 4.44 -11.02
N GLY A 43 -6.42 4.02 -12.23
CA GLY A 43 -6.08 4.97 -13.30
C GLY A 43 -7.27 5.65 -13.95
N ASP A 44 -8.48 5.09 -13.81
CA ASP A 44 -9.73 5.72 -14.26
C ASP A 44 -9.99 7.03 -13.49
N THR A 45 -9.85 6.99 -12.16
CA THR A 45 -9.99 8.17 -11.30
C THR A 45 -8.66 8.88 -11.04
N ARG A 46 -7.54 8.27 -11.45
CA ARG A 46 -6.15 8.68 -11.16
C ARG A 46 -5.88 8.88 -9.68
N GLN A 47 -6.49 8.06 -8.83
CA GLN A 47 -6.39 8.18 -7.38
C GLN A 47 -5.83 6.92 -6.75
N TYR A 48 -5.00 7.11 -5.73
CA TYR A 48 -4.65 6.02 -4.82
C TYR A 48 -5.79 5.75 -3.86
N PHE A 49 -5.95 4.47 -3.51
CA PHE A 49 -6.95 4.03 -2.55
C PHE A 49 -6.39 2.94 -1.65
N TYR A 50 -6.98 2.87 -0.47
CA TYR A 50 -6.72 1.81 0.48
C TYR A 50 -7.93 0.90 0.62
N ASN A 51 -7.65 -0.36 0.86
CA ASN A 51 -8.65 -1.30 1.30
C ASN A 51 -8.49 -1.49 2.82
N GLN A 52 -9.53 -1.16 3.57
CA GLN A 52 -9.49 -1.25 5.03
C GLN A 52 -9.54 -2.72 5.46
N ASN A 53 -8.37 -3.31 5.64
CA ASN A 53 -8.20 -4.67 6.15
C ASN A 53 -7.15 -4.73 7.26
N ASP A 54 -7.06 -5.91 7.90
CA ASP A 54 -6.11 -6.16 8.98
C ASP A 54 -4.66 -6.02 8.52
N GLU A 55 -4.33 -6.44 7.30
CA GLU A 55 -2.95 -6.36 6.77
C GLU A 55 -2.51 -4.91 6.55
N LEU A 56 -3.37 -4.05 5.99
CA LEU A 56 -3.10 -2.62 5.88
C LEU A 56 -2.89 -2.01 7.27
N ALA A 57 -3.77 -2.30 8.22
CA ALA A 57 -3.66 -1.75 9.58
C ALA A 57 -2.36 -2.19 10.27
N LYS A 58 -1.92 -3.44 10.08
CA LYS A 58 -0.63 -3.93 10.59
C LYS A 58 0.53 -3.24 9.90
N ALA A 59 0.51 -3.14 8.57
CA ALA A 59 1.56 -2.51 7.79
C ALA A 59 1.74 -1.03 8.16
N LEU A 60 0.65 -0.28 8.31
CA LEU A 60 0.68 1.12 8.75
C LEU A 60 1.29 1.27 10.15
N ARG A 61 0.95 0.38 11.09
CA ARG A 61 1.56 0.37 12.43
C ARG A 61 3.06 0.05 12.39
N MET A 62 3.49 -0.83 11.48
CA MET A 62 4.91 -1.14 11.31
C MET A 62 5.69 0.06 10.71
N MET A 63 5.10 0.76 9.73
CA MET A 63 5.68 1.98 9.16
C MET A 63 5.80 3.08 10.21
N ASP A 64 4.75 3.31 11.00
CA ASP A 64 4.75 4.28 12.09
C ASP A 64 5.82 3.96 13.14
N ALA A 65 5.91 2.68 13.55
CA ALA A 65 6.94 2.22 14.48
C ALA A 65 8.38 2.37 13.92
N ALA A 66 8.57 2.22 12.60
CA ALA A 66 9.85 2.42 11.94
C ALA A 66 10.24 3.90 11.83
N ASN A 67 9.25 4.79 11.65
CA ASN A 67 9.46 6.24 11.55
C ASN A 67 9.56 6.94 12.90
N ALA A 68 9.14 6.30 13.99
CA ALA A 68 9.23 6.82 15.35
C ALA A 68 10.62 6.64 16.01
N GLN A 69 11.62 6.14 15.26
CA GLN A 69 12.99 5.88 15.74
C GLN A 69 13.97 6.99 15.40
#